data_AF-A0AA42XAD7-F1
#
_entry.id   AF-A0AA42XAD7-F1
#
_cell.length_a   1.000
_cell.length_b   1.000
_cell.length_c   1.000
_cell.angle_alpha   90.00
_cell.angle_beta   90.00
_cell.angle_gamma   90.00
#
_symmetry.space_group_name_H-M   'P 1'
#
loop_
_entity.id
_entity.type
_entity.pdbx_description
1 polymer ?
#
loop_
_entity_poly.entity_id
_entity_poly.type
_entity_poly.pdbx_seq_one_letter_code
_entity_poly.pdbx_strand_id
1 'polypeptide(L)'
;MIKGIWKAALAAVLLSLPLAPASASGDLFYFEAKQGDVFFMLMLVGREDPGAVSVSWKGASIPTYPNVHRRYYIEFNRAKRQAYVRPLDRDGLPWFEMDVSGKRGNVLIGGRRLQGNADWTVQ
;
A
#
# COMPACT_ATOMS: atom_id res chain seq x y z
N MET A 1 -59.40 -1.07 -4.12
CA MET A 1 -58.42 -0.58 -3.13
C MET A 1 -57.14 -1.41 -3.24
N ILE A 2 -56.36 -1.28 -4.33
CA ILE A 2 -55.12 -2.05 -4.57
C ILE A 2 -54.15 -1.14 -5.33
N LYS A 3 -53.57 -0.14 -4.64
CA LYS A 3 -52.52 0.73 -5.24
C LYS A 3 -51.32 0.95 -4.30
N GLY A 4 -51.34 0.41 -3.08
CA GLY A 4 -50.31 0.66 -2.05
C GLY A 4 -49.32 -0.47 -1.80
N ILE A 5 -49.66 -1.72 -2.12
CA ILE A 5 -48.90 -2.91 -1.68
C ILE A 5 -47.60 -3.11 -2.48
N TRP A 6 -47.57 -2.69 -3.75
CA TRP A 6 -46.35 -2.73 -4.57
C TRP A 6 -45.19 -1.97 -3.92
N LYS A 7 -45.46 -0.76 -3.39
CA LYS A 7 -44.41 0.12 -2.87
C LYS A 7 -43.77 -0.48 -1.62
N ALA A 8 -44.60 -1.11 -0.78
CA ALA A 8 -44.14 -1.81 0.41
C ALA A 8 -43.33 -3.08 0.06
N ALA A 9 -43.77 -3.84 -0.95
CA ALA A 9 -43.04 -5.01 -1.42
C ALA A 9 -41.68 -4.64 -2.04
N LEU A 10 -41.62 -3.55 -2.81
CA LEU A 10 -40.38 -3.06 -3.41
C LEU A 10 -39.38 -2.56 -2.35
N ALA A 11 -39.86 -1.88 -1.31
CA ALA A 11 -39.04 -1.42 -0.20
C ALA A 11 -38.46 -2.59 0.62
N ALA A 12 -39.27 -3.63 0.86
CA ALA A 12 -38.82 -4.83 1.56
C ALA A 12 -37.75 -5.61 0.79
N VAL A 13 -37.84 -5.65 -0.54
CA VAL A 13 -36.83 -6.27 -1.41
C VAL A 13 -35.52 -5.47 -1.46
N LEU A 14 -35.58 -4.14 -1.44
CA LEU A 14 -34.38 -3.29 -1.40
C LEU A 14 -33.62 -3.41 -0.06
N LEU A 15 -34.34 -3.63 1.05
CA LEU A 15 -33.76 -3.80 2.38
C LEU A 15 -33.22 -5.22 2.63
N SER A 16 -33.65 -6.21 1.85
CA SER A 16 -33.15 -7.59 1.94
C SER A 16 -31.97 -7.88 1.01
N LEU A 17 -31.55 -6.90 0.19
CA LEU A 17 -30.33 -7.01 -0.59
C LEU A 17 -29.14 -7.11 0.39
N PRO A 18 -28.34 -8.18 0.33
CA PRO A 18 -27.11 -8.23 1.12
C PRO A 18 -26.25 -7.04 0.70
N LEU A 19 -25.88 -6.21 1.67
CA LEU A 19 -24.86 -5.18 1.48
C LEU A 19 -23.61 -5.89 0.98
N ALA A 20 -23.37 -5.85 -0.33
CA ALA A 20 -22.12 -6.32 -0.90
C ALA A 20 -21.00 -5.61 -0.12
N PRO A 21 -19.98 -6.33 0.38
CA PRO A 21 -18.89 -5.68 1.08
C PRO A 21 -18.35 -4.60 0.14
N ALA A 22 -18.35 -3.35 0.60
CA ALA A 22 -17.78 -2.25 -0.14
C ALA A 22 -16.29 -2.58 -0.42
N SER A 23 -16.00 -3.09 -1.61
CA SER A 23 -14.64 -3.31 -2.10
C SER A 23 -14.05 -1.94 -2.44
N ALA A 24 -13.59 -1.23 -1.43
CA ALA A 24 -12.70 -0.09 -1.63
C ALA A 24 -11.30 -0.65 -1.93
N SER A 25 -11.00 -0.93 -3.20
CA SER A 25 -9.66 -1.30 -3.68
C SER A 25 -8.81 -0.05 -3.92
N GLY A 26 -8.83 0.90 -2.98
CA GLY A 26 -8.07 2.14 -3.09
C GLY A 26 -6.62 1.94 -2.67
N ASP A 27 -5.69 2.59 -3.38
CA ASP A 27 -4.30 2.69 -2.94
C ASP A 27 -4.27 3.36 -1.57
N LEU A 28 -3.66 2.74 -0.56
CA LEU A 28 -3.59 3.29 0.80
C LEU A 28 -2.42 4.26 0.96
N PHE A 29 -1.32 3.97 0.27
CA PHE A 29 -0.07 4.70 0.38
C PHE A 29 0.82 4.45 -0.83
N TYR A 30 1.47 5.52 -1.27
CA TYR A 30 2.44 5.52 -2.35
C TYR A 30 3.72 6.20 -1.89
N PHE A 31 4.86 5.60 -2.18
CA PHE A 31 6.17 6.20 -1.94
C PHE A 31 7.06 6.05 -3.16
N GLU A 32 7.72 7.15 -3.52
CA GLU A 32 8.71 7.18 -4.60
C GLU A 32 9.97 7.90 -4.17
N ALA A 33 11.12 7.36 -4.57
CA ALA A 33 12.41 7.99 -4.35
C ALA A 33 13.29 7.84 -5.61
N LYS A 34 13.98 8.92 -5.98
CA LYS A 34 14.87 8.93 -7.15
C LYS A 34 16.17 9.68 -6.83
N GLN A 35 17.30 9.08 -7.18
CA GLN A 35 18.61 9.72 -7.08
C GLN A 35 19.51 9.23 -8.21
N GLY A 36 19.84 10.11 -9.14
CA GLY A 36 20.65 9.76 -10.31
C GLY A 36 19.95 8.69 -11.17
N ASP A 37 20.63 7.57 -11.38
CA ASP A 37 20.16 6.40 -12.12
C ASP A 37 19.19 5.51 -11.32
N VAL A 38 19.08 5.72 -10.01
CA VAL A 38 18.29 4.87 -9.10
C VAL A 38 16.89 5.42 -8.93
N PHE A 39 15.91 4.55 -9.09
CA PHE A 39 14.49 4.80 -8.85
C PHE A 39 13.90 3.67 -8.01
N PHE A 40 13.14 4.04 -6.98
CA PHE A 40 12.42 3.13 -6.09
C PHE A 40 10.96 3.58 -5.98
N MET A 41 10.06 2.61 -6.00
CA MET A 41 8.62 2.84 -5.85
C MET A 41 8.01 1.73 -4.99
N LEU A 42 7.17 2.11 -4.03
CA LEU A 42 6.41 1.20 -3.18
C LEU A 42 4.95 1.66 -3.10
N MET A 43 4.04 0.70 -3.25
CA MET A 43 2.61 0.91 -3.15
C MET A 43 2.00 -0.11 -2.17
N LEU A 44 1.22 0.41 -1.22
CA LEU A 44 0.39 -0.39 -0.30
C LEU A 44 -1.06 -0.33 -0.79
N VAL A 45 -1.65 -1.51 -1.02
CA VAL A 45 -3.01 -1.68 -1.54
C VAL A 45 -3.83 -2.55 -0.59
N GLY A 46 -5.13 -2.27 -0.42
CA GLY A 46 -6.06 -3.14 0.32
C GLY A 46 -6.79 -2.46 1.49
N ARG A 47 -7.41 -3.26 2.37
CA ARG A 47 -8.06 -2.81 3.62
C ARG A 47 -7.10 -3.01 4.77
N GLU A 48 -6.60 -1.93 5.38
CA GLU A 48 -5.95 -1.74 6.71
C GLU A 48 -5.02 -2.80 7.32
N ASP A 49 -4.95 -4.01 6.77
CA ASP A 49 -4.12 -5.13 7.15
C ASP A 49 -2.93 -5.18 6.18
N PRO A 50 -1.69 -5.06 6.68
CA PRO A 50 -0.50 -4.79 5.87
C PRO A 50 0.05 -6.06 5.20
N GLY A 51 -0.80 -6.86 4.59
CA GLY A 51 -0.43 -8.21 4.14
C GLY A 51 0.49 -8.25 2.92
N ALA A 52 0.45 -7.22 2.07
CA ALA A 52 1.23 -7.19 0.82
C ALA A 52 1.69 -5.78 0.44
N VAL A 53 2.98 -5.65 0.15
CA VAL A 53 3.58 -4.48 -0.50
C VAL A 53 3.90 -4.81 -1.94
N SER A 54 3.43 -3.97 -2.86
CA SER A 54 3.91 -3.99 -4.25
C SER A 54 5.12 -3.06 -4.32
N VAL A 55 6.28 -3.63 -4.63
CA VAL A 55 7.54 -2.89 -4.68
C VAL A 55 8.21 -3.07 -6.04
N SER A 56 8.82 -2.00 -6.53
CA SER A 56 9.67 -2.05 -7.72
C SER A 56 10.83 -1.08 -7.57
N TRP A 57 11.98 -1.44 -8.15
CA TRP A 57 13.14 -0.56 -8.22
C TRP A 57 13.96 -0.83 -9.48
N LYS A 58 14.69 0.18 -9.93
CA LYS A 58 15.61 0.10 -11.08
C LYS A 58 16.80 1.03 -10.90
N GLY A 59 17.93 0.66 -11.49
CA GLY A 59 19.16 1.44 -11.51
C GLY A 59 20.37 0.54 -11.75
N ALA A 60 21.37 1.01 -12.50
CA ALA A 60 22.54 0.20 -12.84
C ALA A 60 23.40 -0.12 -11.60
N SER A 61 23.31 0.76 -10.59
CA SER A 61 24.07 0.69 -9.34
C SER A 61 23.33 0.03 -8.17
N ILE A 62 22.14 -0.54 -8.39
CA ILE A 62 21.39 -1.26 -7.34
C ILE A 62 21.15 -2.73 -7.72
N PRO A 63 21.05 -3.64 -6.73
CA PRO A 63 20.76 -5.04 -7.01
C PRO A 63 19.41 -5.21 -7.69
N THR A 64 19.32 -6.18 -8.60
CA THR A 64 18.06 -6.49 -9.31
C THR A 64 17.00 -6.98 -8.33
N TYR A 65 15.72 -6.70 -8.62
CA TYR A 65 14.62 -7.20 -7.82
C TYR A 65 14.60 -8.74 -7.85
N PRO A 66 14.70 -9.43 -6.70
CA PRO A 66 14.67 -10.89 -6.69
C PRO A 66 13.28 -11.38 -7.09
N ASN A 67 13.20 -12.36 -7.99
CA ASN A 67 11.94 -13.05 -8.36
C ASN A 67 11.45 -13.98 -7.24
N VAL A 68 11.57 -13.56 -5.99
CA VAL A 68 11.27 -14.36 -4.79
C VAL A 68 10.36 -13.53 -3.91
N HIS A 69 9.26 -14.12 -3.45
CA HIS A 69 8.34 -13.45 -2.55
C HIS A 69 8.99 -13.31 -1.17
N ARG A 70 9.17 -12.07 -0.70
CA ARG A 70 9.81 -11.76 0.58
C ARG A 70 8.79 -11.23 1.57
N ARG A 71 8.92 -11.64 2.83
CA ARG A 71 8.11 -11.10 3.92
C ARG A 71 8.80 -9.88 4.51
N TYR A 72 8.03 -8.81 4.63
CA TYR A 72 8.46 -7.58 5.27
C TYR A 72 7.64 -7.37 6.55
N TYR A 73 8.29 -6.85 7.58
CA TYR A 73 7.56 -6.20 8.67
C TYR A 73 7.10 -4.84 8.16
N ILE A 74 5.81 -4.55 8.34
CA ILE A 74 5.19 -3.32 7.90
C ILE A 74 4.43 -2.75 9.09
N GLU A 75 4.81 -1.54 9.49
CA GLU A 75 4.06 -0.72 10.43
C GLU A 75 3.46 0.44 9.65
N PHE A 76 2.14 0.58 9.69
CA PHE A 76 1.42 1.57 8.91
C PHE A 76 0.41 2.30 9.78
N ASN A 77 0.58 3.60 9.94
CA ASN A 77 -0.32 4.47 10.67
C ASN A 77 -0.71 5.68 9.81
N ARG A 78 -1.82 5.55 9.09
CA ARG A 78 -2.36 6.59 8.22
C ARG A 78 -2.74 7.87 8.98
N ALA A 79 -3.31 7.74 10.17
CA ALA A 79 -3.72 8.89 10.99
C ALA A 79 -2.51 9.77 11.39
N LYS A 80 -1.38 9.13 11.69
CA LYS A 80 -0.11 9.82 11.99
C LYS A 80 0.75 10.09 10.75
N ARG A 81 0.34 9.62 9.57
CA ARG A 81 1.14 9.61 8.33
C ARG A 81 2.53 9.01 8.56
N GLN A 82 2.55 7.82 9.15
CA GLN A 82 3.78 7.07 9.42
C GLN A 82 3.73 5.71 8.73
N ALA A 83 4.82 5.36 8.04
CA ALA A 83 4.98 4.05 7.41
C ALA A 83 6.42 3.59 7.59
N TYR A 84 6.59 2.41 8.15
CA TYR A 84 7.89 1.78 8.32
C TYR A 84 7.84 0.37 7.74
N VAL A 85 8.79 0.07 6.86
CA VAL A 85 8.87 -1.23 6.18
C VAL A 85 10.31 -1.72 6.27
N ARG A 86 10.50 -2.93 6.78
CA ARG A 86 11.83 -3.54 6.89
C ARG A 86 11.78 -5.04 6.58
N PRO A 87 12.88 -5.63 6.08
CA PRO A 87 12.90 -7.07 5.87
C PRO A 87 12.83 -7.77 7.24
N LEU A 88 12.10 -8.89 7.31
CA LEU A 88 12.12 -9.73 8.51
C LEU A 88 13.47 -10.43 8.68
N ASP A 89 14.04 -10.91 7.57
CA ASP A 89 15.32 -11.62 7.51
C ASP A 89 16.28 -10.95 6.53
N ARG A 90 17.58 -10.92 6.86
CA ARG A 90 18.67 -10.42 6.01
C ARG A 90 19.50 -11.58 5.47
N ASP A 91 18.88 -12.40 4.66
CA ASP A 91 19.38 -13.66 4.07
C ASP A 91 20.33 -13.49 2.86
N GLY A 92 21.04 -12.36 2.78
CA GLY A 92 22.02 -12.07 1.72
C GLY A 92 21.42 -11.73 0.34
N LEU A 93 20.13 -11.96 0.13
CA LEU A 93 19.42 -11.50 -1.05
C LEU A 93 19.08 -10.00 -0.94
N PRO A 94 18.82 -9.31 -2.08
CA PRO A 94 18.47 -7.90 -2.06
C PRO A 94 17.27 -7.58 -1.17
N TRP A 95 17.37 -6.47 -0.44
CA TRP A 95 16.35 -5.98 0.47
C TRP A 95 16.30 -4.45 0.45
N PHE A 96 15.23 -3.89 0.98
CA PHE A 96 15.09 -2.46 1.23
C PHE A 96 14.54 -2.20 2.63
N GLU A 97 14.84 -1.05 3.19
CA GLU A 97 14.23 -0.58 4.44
C GLU A 97 13.71 0.84 4.22
N MET A 98 12.47 1.12 4.57
CA MET A 98 11.80 2.39 4.32
C MET A 98 11.23 2.95 5.62
N ASP A 99 11.45 4.24 5.85
CA ASP A 99 10.90 5.00 6.98
C ASP A 99 10.33 6.32 6.47
N VAL A 100 9.04 6.53 6.71
CA VAL A 100 8.27 7.68 6.23
C VAL A 100 7.53 8.35 7.38
N SER A 101 7.65 9.67 7.45
CA SER A 101 6.91 10.54 8.36
C SER A 101 6.36 11.74 7.60
N GLY A 102 5.04 11.90 7.61
CA GLY A 102 4.37 12.92 6.80
C GLY A 102 4.58 12.66 5.30
N LYS A 103 4.85 13.71 4.54
CA LYS A 103 4.95 13.64 3.06
C LYS A 103 6.32 13.23 2.53
N ARG A 104 7.27 12.91 3.41
CA ARG A 104 8.65 12.58 3.03
C ARG A 104 9.15 11.38 3.82
N GLY A 105 10.11 10.69 3.25
CA GLY A 105 10.74 9.55 3.89
C GLY A 105 12.05 9.20 3.26
N ASN A 106 12.64 8.13 3.75
CA ASN A 106 13.86 7.56 3.20
C ASN A 106 13.65 6.08 2.90
N VAL A 107 14.34 5.61 1.87
CA VAL A 107 14.54 4.19 1.61
C VAL A 107 16.03 3.88 1.55
N LEU A 108 16.46 2.85 2.26
CA LEU A 108 17.76 2.24 2.14
C LEU A 108 17.63 1.03 1.21
N ILE A 109 18.34 1.03 0.09
CA ILE A 109 18.36 -0.07 -0.86
C ILE A 109 19.74 -0.18 -1.49
N GLY A 110 20.30 -1.40 -1.54
CA GLY A 110 21.64 -1.64 -2.11
C GLY A 110 22.75 -0.81 -1.44
N GLY A 111 22.63 -0.54 -0.14
CA GLY A 111 23.57 0.30 0.61
C GLY A 111 23.43 1.82 0.35
N ARG A 112 22.45 2.24 -0.47
CA ARG A 112 22.19 3.64 -0.79
C ARG A 112 20.93 4.12 -0.09
N ARG A 113 21.01 5.30 0.54
CA ARG A 113 19.86 5.98 1.14
C ARG A 113 19.30 7.00 0.14
N LEU A 114 18.05 6.80 -0.27
CA LEU A 114 17.32 7.76 -1.11
C LEU A 114 16.26 8.45 -0.28
N GLN A 115 16.14 9.77 -0.44
CA GLN A 115 14.99 10.51 0.06
C GLN A 115 13.88 10.49 -0.99
N GLY A 116 12.65 10.33 -0.53
CA GLY A 116 11.48 10.24 -1.39
C GLY A 116 10.30 11.03 -0.86
N ASN A 117 9.26 11.09 -1.69
CA ASN A 117 7.97 11.68 -1.37
C ASN A 117 6.97 10.56 -1.08
N ALA A 118 6.08 10.83 -0.14
CA ALA A 118 4.99 9.95 0.23
C ALA A 118 3.65 10.62 -0.05
N ASP A 119 2.79 9.91 -0.76
CA ASP A 119 1.39 10.26 -0.92
C ASP A 119 0.52 9.34 -0.08
N TRP A 120 -0.39 9.97 0.64
CA TRP A 120 -1.35 9.31 1.52
C TRP A 120 -2.69 9.56 0.88
N THR A 121 -3.24 8.55 0.20
CA THR A 121 -4.64 8.62 -0.19
C THR A 121 -5.43 8.81 1.09
N VAL A 122 -6.21 9.88 1.20
CA VAL A 122 -7.19 10.12 2.27
C VAL A 122 -8.56 9.98 1.61
N GLN A 123 -9.38 9.05 2.08
CA GLN A 123 -10.78 8.91 1.66
C GLN A 123 -11.64 9.62 2.70
#